data_AF-A0A947PEW7-F1
#
_entry.id   AF-A0A947PEW7-F1
#
_cell.length_a   1.000
_cell.length_b   1.000
_cell.length_c   1.000
_cell.angle_alpha   90.00
_cell.angle_beta   90.00
_cell.angle_gamma   90.00
#
_symmetry.space_group_name_H-M   'P 1'
#
loop_
_entity.id
_entity.type
_entity.pdbx_description
1 polymer ?
#
loop_
_entity_poly.entity_id
_entity_poly.type
_entity_poly.pdbx_seq_one_letter_code
_entity_poly.pdbx_strand_id
1 'polypeptide(L)'
;MVTVFDAAQVRLDATLFLFPVVALLVAAYIFTRTRTRGRRWILAGVIGLLTLLFVVLPIADHYHVRAALTDGSARRVEGIICQPKRETVRRWAGRSTGVGISSSNRYTTSTSEQFFVGQQWFWLRVNGFPSGTSFTNGGDPPLALQDGTRARVTWFADPWFDDETRILRLEIDHQSTVKGDSDTPPLPHDFARFWQQFSQAAARGDRDGVKTFTRFPFLFSGSPLDEDRFDSIWAGIFPAPLRPCFTTATPVQDGAAWSVSCGVYVYIFEKGTDGWRLASFTADPEAAE
;
A
#
# COMPACT_ATOMS: atom_id res chain seq x y z
N MET A 1 -10.42 -13.83 -13.54
CA MET A 1 -10.27 -13.09 -12.28
C MET A 1 -11.44 -13.36 -11.37
N VAL A 2 -11.16 -13.66 -10.10
CA VAL A 2 -12.13 -13.81 -9.02
C VAL A 2 -12.12 -12.53 -8.20
N THR A 3 -13.31 -12.00 -7.87
CA THR A 3 -13.43 -10.86 -6.98
C THR A 3 -13.15 -11.32 -5.54
N VAL A 4 -12.06 -10.83 -4.96
CA VAL A 4 -11.62 -11.16 -3.60
C VAL A 4 -12.17 -10.15 -2.59
N PHE A 5 -12.37 -8.91 -3.04
CA PHE A 5 -12.98 -7.85 -2.24
C PHE A 5 -13.84 -6.94 -3.10
N ASP A 6 -14.98 -6.53 -2.56
CA ASP A 6 -15.90 -5.57 -3.19
C ASP A 6 -16.57 -4.69 -2.13
N ALA A 7 -16.18 -3.42 -2.07
CA ALA A 7 -16.74 -2.40 -1.17
C ALA A 7 -18.26 -2.24 -1.34
N ALA A 8 -18.80 -2.51 -2.53
CA ALA A 8 -20.24 -2.44 -2.78
C ALA A 8 -21.03 -3.52 -2.01
N GLN A 9 -20.36 -4.64 -1.67
CA GLN A 9 -20.94 -5.77 -0.98
C GLN A 9 -20.69 -5.75 0.53
N VAL A 10 -19.75 -4.92 1.01
CA VAL A 10 -19.50 -4.75 2.43
C VAL A 10 -20.73 -4.15 3.10
N ARG A 11 -21.20 -4.81 4.15
CA ARG A 11 -22.30 -4.32 5.00
C ARG A 11 -21.73 -3.62 6.23
N LEU A 12 -22.43 -2.59 6.69
CA LEU A 12 -22.18 -2.00 8.00
C LEU A 12 -22.30 -3.10 9.07
N ASP A 13 -21.27 -3.21 9.91
CA ASP A 13 -21.25 -4.16 11.01
C ASP A 13 -22.36 -3.80 12.01
N ALA A 14 -23.27 -4.74 12.25
CA ALA A 14 -24.37 -4.55 13.19
C ALA A 14 -23.85 -4.32 14.64
N THR A 15 -22.64 -4.79 14.96
CA THR A 15 -22.03 -4.58 16.28
C THR A 15 -21.71 -3.11 16.57
N LEU A 16 -21.54 -2.27 15.54
CA LEU A 16 -21.40 -0.82 15.68
C LEU A 16 -22.61 -0.20 16.42
N PHE A 17 -23.78 -0.83 16.35
CA PHE A 17 -24.99 -0.37 17.03
C PHE A 17 -25.20 -0.97 18.43
N LEU A 18 -24.47 -2.02 18.79
CA LEU A 18 -24.55 -2.58 20.16
C LEU A 18 -23.88 -1.67 21.18
N PHE A 19 -22.73 -1.09 20.84
CA PHE A 19 -22.00 -0.17 21.71
C PHE A 19 -22.83 1.04 22.17
N PRO A 20 -23.50 1.83 21.29
CA PRO A 20 -24.30 2.96 21.72
C PRO A 20 -25.51 2.54 22.57
N VAL A 21 -26.12 1.38 22.30
CA VAL A 21 -27.21 0.86 23.14
C VAL A 21 -26.72 0.55 24.55
N VAL A 22 -25.61 -0.17 24.68
CA VAL A 22 -25.00 -0.47 25.99
C VAL A 22 -24.55 0.81 26.69
N ALA A 23 -23.91 1.73 25.97
CA ALA A 23 -23.47 3.02 26.51
C ALA A 23 -24.65 3.85 27.03
N LEU A 24 -25.77 3.89 26.31
CA LEU A 24 -27.00 4.57 26.75
C LEU A 24 -27.63 3.90 27.99
N LEU A 25 -27.64 2.57 28.07
CA LEU A 25 -28.12 1.85 29.25
C LEU A 25 -27.25 2.15 30.48
N VAL A 26 -25.93 2.12 30.33
CA VAL A 26 -24.97 2.47 31.39
C VAL A 26 -25.12 3.94 31.78
N ALA A 27 -25.33 4.83 30.81
CA ALA A 27 -25.59 6.24 31.04
C ALA A 27 -26.84 6.44 31.89
N ALA A 28 -27.96 5.82 31.51
CA ALA A 28 -29.23 5.90 32.23
C ALA A 28 -29.08 5.36 33.67
N TYR A 29 -28.39 4.23 33.84
CA TYR A 29 -28.10 3.67 35.16
C TYR A 29 -27.27 4.61 36.04
N ILE A 30 -26.18 5.18 35.51
CA ILE A 30 -25.34 6.11 36.29
C ILE A 30 -26.09 7.43 36.55
N PHE A 31 -26.91 7.90 35.61
CA PHE A 31 -27.71 9.12 35.74
C PHE A 31 -28.74 9.01 36.87
N THR A 32 -29.37 7.85 37.04
CA THR A 32 -30.30 7.58 38.16
C THR A 32 -29.58 7.48 39.51
N ARG A 33 -28.32 7.03 39.53
CA ARG A 33 -27.50 6.86 40.76
C ARG A 33 -26.71 8.11 41.18
N THR A 34 -26.41 9.04 40.28
CA THR A 34 -25.58 10.21 40.57
C THR A 34 -26.41 11.44 40.95
N ARG A 35 -26.16 12.03 42.13
CA ARG A 35 -26.86 13.24 42.62
C ARG A 35 -26.26 14.57 42.15
N THR A 36 -25.02 14.60 41.68
CA THR A 36 -24.32 15.85 41.32
C THR A 36 -24.46 16.19 39.84
N ARG A 37 -25.02 17.37 39.54
CA ARG A 37 -25.29 17.86 38.18
C ARG A 37 -24.05 17.91 37.28
N GLY A 38 -22.88 18.23 37.85
CA GLY A 38 -21.61 18.29 37.10
C GLY A 38 -21.13 16.94 36.56
N ARG A 39 -21.27 15.85 37.34
CA ARG A 39 -20.86 14.50 36.90
C ARG A 39 -21.73 13.97 35.76
N ARG A 40 -23.00 14.37 35.72
CA ARG A 40 -23.94 13.99 34.64
C ARG A 40 -23.53 14.60 33.30
N TRP A 41 -23.09 15.87 33.28
CA TRP A 41 -22.62 16.53 32.06
C TRP A 41 -21.29 15.96 31.55
N ILE A 42 -20.35 15.65 32.45
CA ILE A 42 -19.10 14.98 32.07
C ILE A 42 -19.41 13.63 31.43
N LEU A 43 -20.27 12.83 32.05
CA LEU A 43 -20.66 11.53 31.53
C LEU A 43 -21.35 11.65 30.16
N ALA A 44 -22.29 12.59 30.01
CA ALA A 44 -22.96 12.86 28.73
C ALA A 44 -21.95 13.26 27.64
N GLY A 45 -20.98 14.12 27.98
CA GLY A 45 -19.90 14.50 27.06
C GLY A 45 -19.04 13.31 26.63
N VAL A 46 -18.66 12.43 27.56
CA VAL A 46 -17.89 11.21 27.25
C VAL A 46 -18.70 10.28 26.35
N ILE A 47 -19.98 10.05 26.63
CA ILE A 47 -20.83 9.19 25.79
C ILE A 47 -21.00 9.79 24.39
N GLY A 48 -21.21 11.11 24.30
CA GLY A 48 -21.30 11.80 23.02
C GLY A 48 -20.01 11.64 22.20
N LEU A 49 -18.86 11.83 22.84
CA LEU A 49 -17.55 11.64 22.20
C LEU A 49 -17.35 10.19 21.74
N LEU A 50 -17.65 9.20 22.59
CA LEU A 50 -17.52 7.79 22.22
C LEU A 50 -18.49 7.41 21.09
N THR A 51 -19.70 7.94 21.09
CA THR A 51 -20.68 7.72 20.00
C THR A 51 -20.17 8.32 18.70
N LEU A 52 -19.61 9.53 18.75
CA LEU A 52 -18.97 10.16 17.58
C LEU A 52 -17.84 9.28 17.04
N LEU A 53 -16.92 8.84 17.89
CA LEU A 53 -15.73 8.09 17.48
C LEU A 53 -16.02 6.67 16.99
N PHE A 54 -16.93 5.95 17.66
CA PHE A 54 -17.15 4.52 17.41
C PHE A 54 -18.38 4.21 16.56
N VAL A 55 -19.23 5.21 16.27
CA VAL A 55 -20.47 5.00 15.49
C VAL A 55 -20.55 5.97 14.33
N VAL A 56 -20.51 7.27 14.62
CA VAL A 56 -20.73 8.30 13.57
C VAL A 56 -19.60 8.30 12.56
N LEU A 57 -18.33 8.30 13.01
CA LEU A 57 -17.17 8.30 12.11
C LEU A 57 -17.08 7.03 11.23
N PRO A 58 -17.20 5.79 11.75
CA PRO A 58 -17.24 4.59 10.91
C PRO A 58 -18.39 4.57 9.89
N ILE A 59 -19.58 5.06 10.28
CA ILE A 59 -20.72 5.16 9.37
C ILE A 59 -20.45 6.18 8.27
N ALA A 60 -19.93 7.36 8.64
CA ALA A 60 -19.57 8.40 7.68
C ALA A 60 -18.50 7.89 6.69
N ASP A 61 -17.47 7.21 7.20
CA ASP A 61 -16.43 6.56 6.38
C ASP A 61 -17.01 5.51 5.42
N HIS A 62 -17.94 4.67 5.89
CA HIS A 62 -18.62 3.68 5.04
C HIS A 62 -19.34 4.33 3.84
N TYR A 63 -20.09 5.41 4.08
CA TYR A 63 -20.81 6.10 3.02
C TYR A 63 -19.88 6.87 2.09
N HIS A 64 -18.83 7.49 2.63
CA HIS A 64 -17.79 8.17 1.86
C HIS A 64 -17.10 7.23 0.87
N VAL A 65 -16.60 6.09 1.35
CA VAL A 65 -15.95 5.07 0.50
C VAL A 65 -16.90 4.52 -0.56
N ARG A 66 -18.19 4.35 -0.23
CA ARG A 66 -19.18 3.88 -1.21
C ARG A 66 -19.55 4.93 -2.23
N ALA A 67 -19.59 6.21 -1.86
CA ALA A 67 -19.85 7.30 -2.79
C ALA A 67 -18.79 7.34 -3.90
N ALA A 68 -17.53 7.03 -3.54
CA ALA A 68 -16.40 6.96 -4.47
C ALA A 68 -16.60 5.99 -5.65
N LEU A 69 -17.44 4.95 -5.47
CA LEU A 69 -17.80 4.01 -6.54
C LEU A 69 -18.66 4.65 -7.64
N THR A 70 -19.36 5.75 -7.34
CA THR A 70 -20.39 6.35 -8.20
C THR A 70 -20.12 7.79 -8.59
N ASP A 71 -19.30 8.52 -7.83
CA ASP A 71 -19.03 9.94 -8.05
C ASP A 71 -17.94 10.23 -9.10
N GLY A 72 -17.31 9.18 -9.64
CA GLY A 72 -16.25 9.28 -10.66
C GLY A 72 -14.83 9.42 -10.10
N SER A 73 -14.65 9.41 -8.78
CA SER A 73 -13.32 9.43 -8.15
C SER A 73 -12.56 8.10 -8.29
N ALA A 74 -13.28 6.98 -8.44
CA ALA A 74 -12.68 5.66 -8.61
C ALA A 74 -11.87 5.53 -9.90
N ARG A 75 -10.62 5.10 -9.74
CA ARG A 75 -9.67 4.73 -10.79
C ARG A 75 -9.53 3.22 -10.87
N ARG A 76 -9.14 2.71 -12.04
CA ARG A 76 -8.89 1.29 -12.25
C ARG A 76 -7.47 1.08 -12.77
N VAL A 77 -6.80 0.09 -12.21
CA VAL A 77 -5.51 -0.39 -12.70
C VAL A 77 -5.58 -1.91 -12.84
N GLU A 78 -4.99 -2.42 -13.91
CA GLU A 78 -4.87 -3.85 -14.17
C GLU A 78 -3.42 -4.13 -14.52
N GLY A 79 -2.85 -5.17 -13.91
CA GLY A 79 -1.45 -5.49 -14.05
C GLY A 79 -1.09 -6.75 -13.29
N ILE A 80 0.20 -7.01 -13.18
CA ILE A 80 0.73 -8.09 -12.36
C ILE A 80 1.06 -7.56 -10.96
N ILE A 81 0.80 -8.37 -9.93
CA ILE A 81 1.24 -8.10 -8.57
C ILE A 81 2.76 -8.25 -8.49
N CYS A 82 3.41 -7.21 -7.98
CA CYS A 82 4.86 -7.18 -7.75
C CYS A 82 5.19 -6.72 -6.32
N GLN A 83 6.25 -7.28 -5.73
CA GLN A 83 6.76 -6.99 -4.39
C GLN A 83 5.70 -7.02 -3.27
N PRO A 84 4.87 -8.08 -3.16
CA PRO A 84 4.03 -8.21 -2.01
C PRO A 84 4.92 -8.34 -0.77
N LYS A 85 4.88 -7.35 0.11
CA LYS A 85 5.59 -7.35 1.39
C LYS A 85 4.59 -7.10 2.49
N ARG A 86 4.56 -8.00 3.46
CA ARG A 86 3.82 -7.84 4.71
C ARG A 86 4.81 -7.72 5.84
N GLU A 87 4.69 -6.65 6.62
CA GLU A 87 5.61 -6.34 7.71
C GLU A 87 4.84 -6.15 9.00
N THR A 88 5.38 -6.68 10.10
CA THR A 88 4.81 -6.50 11.45
C THR A 88 5.85 -5.87 12.34
N VAL A 89 5.65 -4.60 12.66
CA VAL A 89 6.56 -3.82 13.49
C VAL A 89 6.02 -3.77 14.91
N ARG A 90 6.91 -4.04 15.87
CA ARG A 90 6.62 -3.91 17.31
C ARG A 90 7.35 -2.68 17.84
N ARG A 91 6.63 -1.58 18.05
CA ARG A 91 7.18 -0.33 18.60
C ARG A 91 7.00 -0.28 20.11
N TRP A 92 7.99 0.26 20.81
CA TRP A 92 7.87 0.55 22.24
C TRP A 92 6.97 1.79 22.41
N ALA A 93 5.89 1.62 23.17
CA ALA A 93 4.92 2.66 23.51
C ALA A 93 4.91 2.94 25.02
N GLY A 94 6.01 2.58 25.71
CA GLY A 94 6.18 2.88 27.12
C GLY A 94 6.43 4.36 27.35
N ARG A 95 6.30 4.78 28.62
CA ARG A 95 6.68 6.11 29.07
C ARG A 95 7.80 5.92 30.10
N SER A 96 8.96 6.50 29.87
CA SER A 96 10.03 6.54 30.88
C SER A 96 9.73 7.70 31.82
N THR A 97 9.34 7.41 33.06
CA THR A 97 9.10 8.43 34.10
C THR A 97 10.29 8.57 35.04
N GLY A 98 11.52 8.45 34.51
CA GLY A 98 12.76 8.61 35.29
C GLY A 98 13.14 7.38 36.11
N VAL A 99 14.38 7.40 36.64
CA VAL A 99 14.99 6.30 37.40
C VAL A 99 14.25 6.13 38.73
N GLY A 100 13.71 4.94 38.99
CA GLY A 100 13.09 4.58 40.27
C GLY A 100 11.55 4.56 40.32
N ILE A 101 10.87 4.87 39.21
CA ILE A 101 9.41 4.71 39.06
C ILE A 101 9.15 3.61 38.04
N SER A 102 8.22 2.69 38.33
CA SER A 102 7.93 1.51 37.51
C SER A 102 7.70 1.88 36.03
N SER A 103 8.62 1.44 35.17
CA SER A 103 8.44 1.54 33.72
C SER A 103 7.43 0.50 33.27
N SER A 104 6.35 0.94 32.63
CA SER A 104 5.46 0.02 31.93
C SER A 104 6.04 -0.27 30.55
N ASN A 105 6.55 -1.49 30.36
CA ASN A 105 6.95 -1.99 29.04
C ASN A 105 5.70 -2.29 28.21
N ARG A 106 5.09 -1.24 27.66
CA ARG A 106 4.00 -1.36 26.70
C ARG A 106 4.58 -1.34 25.29
N TYR A 107 4.19 -2.32 24.48
CA TYR A 107 4.51 -2.37 23.06
C TYR A 107 3.22 -2.27 22.27
N THR A 108 3.27 -1.59 21.13
CA THR A 108 2.22 -1.61 20.13
C THR A 108 2.73 -2.39 18.92
N THR A 109 1.87 -3.25 18.39
CA THR A 109 2.15 -4.00 17.16
C THR A 109 1.30 -3.41 16.05
N SER A 110 1.92 -3.09 14.92
CA SER A 110 1.24 -2.66 13.71
C SER A 110 1.70 -3.53 12.55
N THR A 111 0.74 -4.04 11.78
CA THR A 111 1.02 -4.77 10.54
C THR A 111 0.66 -3.89 9.36
N SER A 112 1.60 -3.75 8.43
CA SER A 112 1.40 -3.12 7.13
C SER A 112 1.59 -4.14 6.02
N GLU A 113 0.98 -3.86 4.88
CA GLU A 113 1.18 -4.61 3.65
C GLU A 113 1.33 -3.65 2.49
N GLN A 114 2.19 -4.00 1.54
CA GLN A 114 2.40 -3.25 0.33
C GLN A 114 2.54 -4.17 -0.87
N PHE A 115 2.13 -3.69 -2.03
CA PHE A 115 2.32 -4.34 -3.32
C PHE A 115 2.09 -3.34 -4.45
N PHE A 116 2.54 -3.69 -5.65
CA PHE A 116 2.24 -2.95 -6.88
C PHE A 116 1.24 -3.72 -7.73
N VAL A 117 0.38 -3.01 -8.45
CA VAL A 117 -0.36 -3.55 -9.60
C VAL A 117 -0.25 -2.52 -10.71
N GLY A 118 0.31 -2.89 -11.84
CA GLY A 118 0.63 -1.85 -12.81
C GLY A 118 1.82 -1.02 -12.32
N GLN A 119 1.75 0.27 -12.66
CA GLN A 119 2.59 1.32 -12.08
C GLN A 119 2.05 1.85 -10.73
N GLN A 120 0.90 1.35 -10.26
CA GLN A 120 0.25 1.85 -9.06
C GLN A 120 0.76 1.11 -7.82
N TRP A 121 1.25 1.88 -6.85
CA TRP A 121 1.61 1.40 -5.54
C TRP A 121 0.39 1.33 -4.62
N PHE A 122 0.27 0.26 -3.85
CA PHE A 122 -0.69 0.13 -2.76
C PHE A 122 0.08 -0.13 -1.48
N TRP A 123 -0.11 0.75 -0.51
CA TRP A 123 0.34 0.57 0.86
C TRP A 123 -0.89 0.64 1.76
N LEU A 124 -1.03 -0.32 2.66
CA LEU A 124 -2.18 -0.45 3.53
C LEU A 124 -1.73 -0.88 4.93
N ARG A 125 -2.20 -0.15 5.94
CA ARG A 125 -2.18 -0.64 7.32
C ARG A 125 -3.30 -1.64 7.52
N VAL A 126 -2.97 -2.85 7.99
CA VAL A 126 -3.95 -3.90 8.26
C VAL A 126 -4.89 -3.42 9.37
N ASN A 127 -6.21 -3.44 9.10
CA ASN A 127 -7.24 -2.87 9.97
C ASN A 127 -7.04 -1.39 10.31
N GLY A 128 -6.37 -0.63 9.42
CA GLY A 128 -6.01 0.77 9.66
C GLY A 128 -7.15 1.77 9.47
N PHE A 129 -8.23 1.37 8.82
CA PHE A 129 -9.33 2.27 8.47
C PHE A 129 -10.53 2.19 9.42
N PRO A 130 -11.29 3.29 9.60
CA PRO A 130 -12.43 3.31 10.52
C PRO A 130 -13.57 2.37 10.12
N SER A 131 -13.81 2.19 8.82
CA SER A 131 -14.75 1.19 8.29
C SER A 131 -14.03 0.09 7.53
N GLY A 132 -14.56 -1.13 7.60
CA GLY A 132 -14.11 -2.27 6.77
C GLY A 132 -14.51 -2.18 5.30
N THR A 133 -14.92 -1.00 4.84
CA THR A 133 -15.45 -0.75 3.48
C THR A 133 -14.35 -0.62 2.43
N SER A 134 -13.10 -0.46 2.87
CA SER A 134 -11.92 -0.55 2.02
C SER A 134 -11.17 -1.85 2.31
N PHE A 135 -10.56 -2.44 1.28
CA PHE A 135 -9.81 -3.67 1.47
C PHE A 135 -8.65 -3.43 2.44
N THR A 136 -8.60 -4.26 3.48
CA THR A 136 -7.39 -4.49 4.26
C THR A 136 -7.19 -5.99 4.33
N ASN A 137 -5.95 -6.45 4.20
CA ASN A 137 -5.65 -7.88 4.24
C ASN A 137 -5.60 -8.42 5.70
N GLY A 138 -6.68 -8.15 6.43
CA GLY A 138 -6.87 -8.49 7.85
C GLY A 138 -7.59 -9.82 8.09
N GLY A 139 -7.94 -10.56 7.03
CA GLY A 139 -8.49 -11.90 7.17
C GLY A 139 -7.51 -12.87 7.85
N ASP A 140 -8.05 -13.91 8.48
CA ASP A 140 -7.28 -14.99 9.09
C ASP A 140 -7.69 -16.35 8.48
N PRO A 141 -6.85 -17.01 7.66
CA PRO A 141 -5.52 -16.56 7.23
C PRO A 141 -5.58 -15.36 6.25
N PRO A 142 -4.54 -14.54 6.15
CA PRO A 142 -4.50 -13.44 5.20
C PRO A 142 -4.45 -13.94 3.76
N LEU A 143 -4.96 -13.13 2.84
CA LEU A 143 -4.85 -13.36 1.41
C LEU A 143 -3.37 -13.39 1.01
N ALA A 144 -2.93 -14.50 0.42
CA ALA A 144 -1.57 -14.64 -0.07
C ALA A 144 -1.40 -13.90 -1.41
N LEU A 145 -0.92 -12.66 -1.36
CA LEU A 145 -0.50 -11.91 -2.54
C LEU A 145 0.84 -12.46 -3.03
N GLN A 146 0.90 -12.94 -4.26
CA GLN A 146 2.09 -13.55 -4.85
C GLN A 146 2.57 -12.75 -6.06
N ASP A 147 3.90 -12.63 -6.18
CA ASP A 147 4.53 -12.09 -7.38
C ASP A 147 4.07 -12.87 -8.62
N GLY A 148 3.82 -12.15 -9.72
CA GLY A 148 3.38 -12.79 -10.96
C GLY A 148 1.86 -12.98 -11.06
N THR A 149 1.10 -12.69 -10.00
CA THR A 149 -0.37 -12.86 -10.02
C THR A 149 -1.04 -11.69 -10.72
N ARG A 150 -1.85 -11.96 -11.75
CA ARG A 150 -2.62 -10.89 -12.41
C ARG A 150 -3.73 -10.39 -11.49
N ALA A 151 -3.81 -9.08 -11.34
CA ALA A 151 -4.81 -8.42 -10.52
C ALA A 151 -5.43 -7.22 -11.24
N ARG A 152 -6.69 -6.95 -10.90
CA ARG A 152 -7.39 -5.71 -11.22
C ARG A 152 -7.84 -5.06 -9.93
N VAL A 153 -7.46 -3.80 -9.76
CA VAL A 153 -7.76 -3.02 -8.58
C VAL A 153 -8.56 -1.80 -8.97
N THR A 154 -9.72 -1.61 -8.34
CA THR A 154 -10.44 -0.34 -8.35
C THR A 154 -10.13 0.37 -7.04
N TRP A 155 -9.67 1.60 -7.13
CA TRP A 155 -9.18 2.37 -5.99
C TRP A 155 -9.48 3.86 -6.15
N PHE A 156 -9.38 4.62 -5.07
CA PHE A 156 -9.43 6.08 -5.11
C PHE A 156 -8.42 6.66 -4.12
N ALA A 157 -7.99 7.90 -4.36
CA ALA A 157 -7.21 8.67 -3.39
C ALA A 157 -8.20 9.29 -2.39
N ASP A 158 -8.05 8.98 -1.11
CA ASP A 158 -9.00 9.39 -0.08
C ASP A 158 -8.67 10.78 0.48
N PRO A 159 -9.48 11.83 0.20
CA PRO A 159 -9.22 13.17 0.71
C PRO A 159 -9.40 13.29 2.23
N TRP A 160 -10.00 12.30 2.90
CA TRP A 160 -10.11 12.29 4.37
C TRP A 160 -8.84 11.78 5.05
N PHE A 161 -7.94 11.14 4.30
CA PHE A 161 -6.73 10.49 4.79
C PHE A 161 -5.51 10.90 3.95
N ASP A 162 -5.30 12.21 3.76
CA ASP A 162 -4.12 12.75 3.07
C ASP A 162 -3.86 12.12 1.68
N ASP A 163 -4.94 11.86 0.92
CA ASP A 163 -4.93 11.21 -0.39
C ASP A 163 -4.38 9.77 -0.39
N GLU A 164 -4.41 9.08 0.76
CA GLU A 164 -4.04 7.68 0.88
C GLU A 164 -4.87 6.79 -0.07
N THR A 165 -4.22 5.79 -0.65
CA THR A 165 -4.84 4.93 -1.66
C THR A 165 -5.77 3.91 -1.01
N ARG A 166 -7.07 3.99 -1.28
CA ARG A 166 -8.06 3.05 -0.75
C ARG A 166 -8.62 2.14 -1.83
N ILE A 167 -8.49 0.83 -1.59
CA ILE A 167 -8.96 -0.20 -2.51
C ILE A 167 -10.45 -0.45 -2.30
N LEU A 168 -11.23 -0.18 -3.35
CA LEU A 168 -12.68 -0.37 -3.41
C LEU A 168 -13.04 -1.77 -3.92
N ARG A 169 -12.25 -2.32 -4.84
CA ARG A 169 -12.47 -3.67 -5.38
C ARG A 169 -11.14 -4.29 -5.76
N LEU A 170 -10.94 -5.54 -5.36
CA LEU A 170 -9.76 -6.32 -5.68
C LEU A 170 -10.19 -7.61 -6.38
N GLU A 171 -9.70 -7.80 -7.60
CA GLU A 171 -9.90 -9.01 -8.39
C GLU A 171 -8.55 -9.64 -8.70
N ILE A 172 -8.42 -10.94 -8.49
CA ILE A 172 -7.17 -11.67 -8.65
C ILE A 172 -7.43 -12.92 -9.50
N ASP A 173 -6.53 -13.29 -10.40
CA ASP A 173 -6.61 -14.58 -11.08
C ASP A 173 -6.29 -15.73 -10.12
N HIS A 174 -7.26 -16.63 -9.91
CA HIS A 174 -7.15 -17.76 -8.97
C HIS A 174 -6.21 -18.88 -9.48
N GLN A 175 -5.51 -18.68 -10.59
CA GLN A 175 -4.57 -19.65 -11.14
C GLN A 175 -3.28 -18.95 -11.54
N SER A 176 -2.35 -18.87 -10.59
CA SER A 176 -0.92 -19.01 -10.81
C SER A 176 -0.26 -19.41 -9.49
N THR A 177 -0.67 -20.56 -8.92
CA THR A 177 0.34 -21.38 -8.26
C THR A 177 1.28 -21.84 -9.35
N VAL A 178 2.30 -21.03 -9.66
CA VAL A 178 3.50 -21.55 -10.31
C VAL A 178 4.17 -22.40 -9.24
N LYS A 179 3.66 -23.64 -9.14
CA LYS A 179 4.40 -24.76 -8.58
C LYS A 179 5.75 -24.74 -9.30
N GLY A 180 6.85 -24.73 -8.55
CA GLY A 180 8.21 -24.57 -9.06
C GLY A 180 8.56 -25.55 -10.17
N ASP A 181 8.20 -25.17 -11.38
CA ASP A 181 8.77 -25.58 -12.64
C ASP A 181 8.93 -24.28 -13.43
N SER A 182 10.12 -24.14 -14.00
CA SER A 182 10.61 -23.03 -14.80
C SER A 182 9.75 -22.77 -16.03
N ASP A 183 8.61 -22.10 -15.84
CA ASP A 183 7.72 -21.69 -16.93
C ASP A 183 7.29 -20.21 -16.76
N THR A 184 8.24 -19.36 -16.36
CA THR A 184 8.18 -17.96 -16.77
C THR A 184 8.17 -17.98 -18.30
N PRO A 185 7.15 -17.46 -19.00
CA PRO A 185 7.22 -17.34 -20.45
C PRO A 185 8.55 -16.65 -20.77
N PRO A 186 9.40 -17.25 -21.64
CA PRO A 186 10.73 -16.73 -21.87
C PRO A 186 10.61 -15.27 -22.25
N LEU A 187 11.43 -14.42 -21.62
CA LEU A 187 11.47 -12.99 -21.90
C LEU A 187 11.49 -12.81 -23.43
N PRO A 188 10.62 -11.96 -24.00
CA PRO A 188 10.64 -11.66 -25.42
C PRO A 188 12.08 -11.37 -25.87
N HIS A 189 12.53 -11.96 -26.99
CA HIS A 189 13.95 -11.93 -27.35
C HIS A 189 14.57 -10.53 -27.39
N ASP A 190 13.77 -9.53 -27.79
CA ASP A 190 14.15 -8.12 -27.80
C ASP A 190 14.30 -7.55 -26.38
N PHE A 191 13.36 -7.85 -25.49
CA PHE A 191 13.45 -7.46 -24.08
C PHE A 191 14.57 -8.19 -23.34
N ALA A 192 14.75 -9.48 -23.59
CA ALA A 192 15.82 -10.28 -22.99
C ALA A 192 17.21 -9.69 -23.30
N ARG A 193 17.43 -9.27 -24.56
CA ARG A 193 18.67 -8.62 -24.99
C ARG A 193 18.87 -7.27 -24.31
N PHE A 194 17.83 -6.44 -24.29
CA PHE A 194 17.84 -5.17 -23.57
C PHE A 194 18.17 -5.37 -22.09
N TRP A 195 17.45 -6.28 -21.42
CA TRP A 195 17.59 -6.56 -20.01
C TRP A 195 19.00 -7.05 -19.66
N GLN A 196 19.58 -7.92 -20.49
CA GLN A 196 20.95 -8.37 -20.30
C GLN A 196 21.95 -7.20 -20.34
N GLN A 197 21.77 -6.24 -21.24
CA GLN A 197 22.66 -5.08 -21.34
C GLN A 197 22.45 -4.09 -20.18
N PHE A 198 21.19 -3.77 -19.89
CA PHE A 198 20.80 -2.86 -18.82
C PHE A 198 21.24 -3.38 -17.45
N SER A 199 20.88 -4.63 -17.11
CA SER A 199 21.18 -5.23 -15.82
C SER A 199 22.68 -5.29 -15.54
N GLN A 200 23.49 -5.59 -16.56
CA GLN A 200 24.94 -5.58 -16.43
C GLN A 200 25.50 -4.17 -16.23
N ALA A 201 24.99 -3.17 -16.95
CA ALA A 201 25.41 -1.78 -16.77
C ALA A 201 25.06 -1.31 -15.35
N ALA A 202 23.83 -1.54 -14.89
CA ALA A 202 23.36 -1.20 -13.55
C ALA A 202 24.18 -1.93 -12.46
N ALA A 203 24.43 -3.23 -12.62
CA ALA A 203 25.19 -4.03 -11.67
C ALA A 203 26.65 -3.59 -11.55
N ARG A 204 27.29 -3.19 -12.66
CA ARG A 204 28.66 -2.65 -12.67
C ARG A 204 28.77 -1.20 -12.21
N GLY A 205 27.64 -0.52 -12.00
CA GLY A 205 27.62 0.91 -11.73
C GLY A 205 28.02 1.77 -12.93
N ASP A 206 27.86 1.24 -14.14
CA ASP A 206 28.11 1.96 -15.40
C ASP A 206 26.98 2.95 -15.67
N ARG A 207 27.14 4.15 -15.09
CA ARG A 207 26.18 5.24 -15.19
C ARG A 207 25.88 5.61 -16.64
N ASP A 208 26.91 5.77 -17.47
CA ASP A 208 26.74 6.25 -18.85
C ASP A 208 26.10 5.15 -19.71
N GLY A 209 26.40 3.88 -19.42
CA GLY A 209 25.68 2.73 -19.98
C GLY A 209 24.20 2.75 -19.63
N VAL A 210 23.83 2.91 -18.35
CA VAL A 210 22.41 2.98 -17.95
C VAL A 210 21.71 4.21 -18.51
N LYS A 211 22.41 5.35 -18.59
CA LYS A 211 21.90 6.58 -19.22
C LYS A 211 21.47 6.33 -20.66
N THR A 212 22.27 5.57 -21.41
CA THR A 212 21.97 5.16 -22.80
C THR A 212 20.72 4.27 -22.91
N PHE A 213 20.32 3.60 -21.84
CA PHE A 213 19.11 2.78 -21.79
C PHE A 213 17.94 3.45 -21.08
N THR A 214 18.08 4.73 -20.72
CA THR A 214 17.03 5.51 -20.07
C THR A 214 16.30 6.36 -21.11
N ARG A 215 14.98 6.53 -20.95
CA ARG A 215 14.18 7.48 -21.72
C ARG A 215 14.17 8.80 -20.96
N PHE A 216 14.54 9.88 -21.61
CA PHE A 216 14.43 11.23 -21.07
C PHE A 216 13.35 12.03 -21.83
N PRO A 217 12.62 12.93 -21.16
CA PRO A 217 12.55 13.06 -19.71
C PRO A 217 11.81 11.88 -19.07
N PHE A 218 12.16 11.51 -17.83
CA PHE A 218 11.37 10.58 -17.03
C PHE A 218 10.95 11.22 -15.70
N LEU A 219 9.84 10.79 -15.13
CA LEU A 219 9.32 11.37 -13.89
C LEU A 219 10.14 10.88 -12.68
N PHE A 220 10.72 11.83 -11.95
CA PHE A 220 11.37 11.63 -10.65
C PHE A 220 10.71 12.53 -9.60
N SER A 221 10.12 11.94 -8.55
CA SER A 221 9.41 12.68 -7.49
C SER A 221 8.39 13.70 -8.02
N GLY A 222 7.64 13.32 -9.06
CA GLY A 222 6.64 14.18 -9.70
C GLY A 222 7.22 15.30 -10.60
N SER A 223 8.54 15.39 -10.74
CA SER A 223 9.22 16.34 -11.62
C SER A 223 9.85 15.63 -12.82
N PRO A 224 9.76 16.18 -14.05
CA PRO A 224 10.48 15.63 -15.18
C PRO A 224 11.99 15.77 -14.94
N LEU A 225 12.69 14.65 -15.12
CA LEU A 225 14.13 14.59 -15.07
C LEU A 225 14.70 14.48 -16.47
N ASP A 226 15.43 15.51 -16.86
CA ASP A 226 16.14 15.58 -18.12
C ASP A 226 17.50 14.87 -18.05
N GLU A 227 18.07 14.63 -19.24
CA GLU A 227 19.31 13.88 -19.42
C GLU A 227 20.52 14.53 -18.70
N ASP A 228 20.54 15.86 -18.62
CA ASP A 228 21.59 16.66 -17.97
C ASP A 228 21.61 16.44 -16.44
N ARG A 229 20.45 16.17 -15.83
CA ARG A 229 20.31 15.95 -14.38
C ARG A 229 20.55 14.53 -13.95
N PHE A 230 20.52 13.55 -14.86
CA PHE A 230 20.73 12.14 -14.54
C PHE A 230 22.00 11.88 -13.74
N ASP A 231 23.10 12.53 -14.14
CA ASP A 231 24.39 12.37 -13.51
C ASP A 231 24.37 12.76 -12.02
N SER A 232 23.60 13.79 -11.68
CA SER A 232 23.50 14.32 -10.32
C SER A 232 22.69 13.42 -9.38
N ILE A 233 21.74 12.65 -9.90
CA ILE A 233 20.83 11.81 -9.09
C ILE A 233 21.10 10.32 -9.24
N TRP A 234 22.00 9.92 -10.13
CA TRP A 234 22.41 8.53 -10.36
C TRP A 234 22.60 7.72 -9.07
N ALA A 235 23.33 8.28 -8.10
CA ALA A 235 23.61 7.60 -6.84
C ALA A 235 22.36 7.39 -5.97
N GLY A 236 21.33 8.23 -6.13
CA GLY A 236 20.03 8.07 -5.48
C GLY A 236 19.13 7.06 -6.18
N ILE A 237 19.21 6.97 -7.51
CA ILE A 237 18.41 6.00 -8.28
C ILE A 237 19.03 4.59 -8.23
N PHE A 238 20.36 4.50 -8.32
CA PHE A 238 21.12 3.24 -8.36
C PHE A 238 22.21 3.23 -7.27
N PRO A 239 21.81 3.24 -5.98
CA PRO A 239 22.76 3.27 -4.87
C PRO A 239 23.64 2.02 -4.89
N ALA A 240 24.91 2.16 -4.50
CA ALA A 240 25.91 1.08 -4.59
C ALA A 240 25.47 -0.26 -3.94
N PRO A 241 24.81 -0.27 -2.76
CA PRO A 241 24.32 -1.50 -2.15
C PRO A 241 23.25 -2.23 -2.97
N LEU A 242 22.54 -1.52 -3.84
CA LEU A 242 21.44 -2.05 -4.62
C LEU A 242 21.86 -2.68 -5.94
N ARG A 243 22.99 -2.22 -6.51
CA ARG A 243 23.47 -2.67 -7.83
C ARG A 243 23.57 -4.19 -7.98
N PRO A 244 24.02 -4.96 -6.97
CA PRO A 244 24.05 -6.42 -7.08
C PRO A 244 22.67 -7.05 -7.36
N CYS A 245 21.57 -6.42 -6.92
CA CYS A 245 20.22 -6.93 -7.16
C CYS A 245 19.92 -7.12 -8.65
N PHE A 246 20.40 -6.24 -9.53
CA PHE A 246 20.14 -6.35 -10.96
C PHE A 246 20.68 -7.64 -11.59
N THR A 247 21.61 -8.34 -10.93
CA THR A 247 22.13 -9.63 -11.41
C THR A 247 21.18 -10.80 -11.13
N THR A 248 20.34 -10.69 -10.10
CA THR A 248 19.43 -11.75 -9.66
C THR A 248 17.96 -11.39 -9.86
N ALA A 249 17.65 -10.12 -10.12
CA ALA A 249 16.30 -9.66 -10.27
C ALA A 249 15.64 -10.25 -11.53
N THR A 250 14.41 -10.71 -11.36
CA THR A 250 13.62 -11.29 -12.44
C THR A 250 12.65 -10.25 -12.96
N PRO A 251 12.71 -9.87 -14.25
CA PRO A 251 11.72 -8.97 -14.83
C PRO A 251 10.33 -9.60 -14.83
N VAL A 252 9.34 -8.81 -14.45
CA VAL A 252 7.93 -9.19 -14.44
C VAL A 252 7.20 -8.36 -15.49
N GLN A 253 6.39 -9.01 -16.34
CA GLN A 253 5.62 -8.30 -17.36
C GLN A 253 4.45 -7.57 -16.72
N ASP A 254 4.23 -6.32 -17.07
CA ASP A 254 3.13 -5.50 -16.56
C ASP A 254 2.43 -4.78 -17.72
N GLY A 255 1.36 -5.38 -18.24
CA GLY A 255 0.71 -4.94 -19.47
C GLY A 255 1.67 -4.96 -20.67
N ALA A 256 1.96 -3.78 -21.22
CA ALA A 256 2.95 -3.60 -22.30
C ALA A 256 4.35 -3.22 -21.78
N ALA A 257 4.51 -3.02 -20.48
CA ALA A 257 5.76 -2.69 -19.81
C ALA A 257 6.37 -3.94 -19.15
N TRP A 258 7.60 -3.80 -18.69
CA TRP A 258 8.25 -4.73 -17.78
C TRP A 258 8.70 -3.99 -16.53
N SER A 259 8.60 -4.61 -15.37
CA SER A 259 9.07 -4.05 -14.11
C SER A 259 10.14 -4.92 -13.49
N VAL A 260 11.12 -4.29 -12.85
CA VAL A 260 12.11 -4.96 -12.01
C VAL A 260 12.15 -4.32 -10.64
N SER A 261 12.29 -5.19 -9.65
CA SER A 261 12.14 -4.89 -8.25
C SER A 261 13.44 -5.13 -7.53
N CYS A 262 14.01 -4.06 -6.96
CA CYS A 262 15.24 -4.13 -6.18
C CYS A 262 15.06 -3.34 -4.88
N GLY A 263 14.96 -4.07 -3.76
CA GLY A 263 14.70 -3.47 -2.46
C GLY A 263 13.42 -2.63 -2.47
N VAL A 264 13.53 -1.38 -2.04
CA VAL A 264 12.43 -0.40 -2.01
C VAL A 264 12.18 0.31 -3.35
N TYR A 265 12.94 -0.07 -4.39
CA TYR A 265 12.87 0.55 -5.71
C TYR A 265 12.20 -0.38 -6.72
N VAL A 266 11.29 0.18 -7.52
CA VAL A 266 10.73 -0.47 -8.71
C VAL A 266 11.12 0.32 -9.94
N TYR A 267 11.70 -0.37 -10.92
CA TYR A 267 12.15 0.17 -12.20
C TYR A 267 11.20 -0.31 -13.29
N ILE A 268 10.62 0.62 -14.04
CA ILE A 268 9.63 0.32 -15.08
C ILE A 268 10.25 0.57 -16.45
N PHE A 269 10.12 -0.41 -17.33
CA PHE A 269 10.66 -0.42 -18.67
C PHE A 269 9.53 -0.45 -19.69
N GLU A 270 9.55 0.49 -20.63
CA GLU A 270 8.56 0.58 -21.70
C GLU A 270 9.24 0.45 -23.06
N LYS A 271 8.50 -0.08 -24.04
CA LYS A 271 8.95 -0.17 -25.43
C LYS A 271 8.52 1.07 -26.19
N GLY A 272 9.48 1.91 -26.54
CA GLY A 272 9.30 3.05 -27.45
C GLY A 272 9.62 2.70 -28.90
N THR A 273 9.68 3.73 -29.75
CA THR A 273 10.13 3.62 -31.15
C THR A 273 11.57 3.15 -31.26
N ASP A 274 12.42 3.54 -30.31
CA ASP A 274 13.85 3.24 -30.27
C ASP A 274 14.17 1.97 -29.46
N GLY A 275 13.15 1.17 -29.16
CA GLY A 275 13.25 -0.04 -28.36
C GLY A 275 12.92 0.16 -26.88
N TRP A 276 13.34 -0.80 -26.06
CA TRP A 276 13.11 -0.80 -24.62
C TRP A 276 13.98 0.23 -23.92
N ARG A 277 13.37 0.97 -22.97
CA ARG A 277 14.04 1.97 -22.15
C ARG A 277 13.50 1.95 -20.73
N LEU A 278 14.34 2.32 -19.75
CA LEU A 278 13.86 2.71 -18.43
C LEU A 278 12.98 3.96 -18.59
N ALA A 279 11.71 3.83 -18.22
CA ALA A 279 10.66 4.80 -18.45
C ALA A 279 10.31 5.59 -17.19
N SER A 280 10.39 4.94 -16.02
CA SER A 280 10.18 5.53 -14.71
C SER A 280 10.78 4.64 -13.63
N PHE A 281 10.94 5.21 -12.44
CA PHE A 281 11.21 4.43 -11.23
C PHE A 281 10.43 5.04 -10.07
N THR A 282 10.15 4.22 -9.06
CA THR A 282 9.56 4.66 -7.81
C THR A 282 10.36 4.14 -6.64
N ALA A 283 10.48 4.97 -5.60
CA ALA A 283 11.15 4.66 -4.36
C ALA A 283 10.14 4.83 -3.23
N ASP A 284 10.04 3.87 -2.33
CA ASP A 284 9.33 4.02 -1.07
C ASP A 284 10.29 4.60 -0.01
N PRO A 285 10.17 5.88 0.38
CA PRO A 285 11.04 6.49 1.39
C PRO A 285 10.74 6.02 2.81
N GLU A 286 9.61 5.37 3.10
CA GLU A 286 9.26 4.90 4.45
C GLU A 286 9.77 3.47 4.74
N ALA A 287 10.22 2.74 3.73
CA ALA A 287 10.77 1.39 3.87
C ALA A 287 12.28 1.36 4.20
N ALA A 288 12.92 2.53 4.38
CA ALA A 288 14.33 2.67 4.72
C ALA A 288 14.60 2.89 6.22
N GLU A 289 13.56 2.94 7.07
CA GLU A 289 13.66 3.06 8.53
C GLU A 289 13.53 1.74 9.29
#